data_AF-A0A7S3B4F3-F1
#
_entry.id   AF-A0A7S3B4F3-F1
#
_cell.length_a   1.000
_cell.length_b   1.000
_cell.length_c   1.000
_cell.angle_alpha   90.00
_cell.angle_beta   90.00
_cell.angle_gamma   90.00
#
_symmetry.space_group_name_H-M   'P 1'
#
loop_
_entity.id
_entity.type
_entity.pdbx_description
1 polymer ?
#
loop_
_entity_poly.entity_id
_entity_poly.type
_entity_poly.pdbx_seq_one_letter_code
_entity_poly.pdbx_strand_id
1 'polypeptide(L)'
;EDQVAARLKREGGRFGDVTVSLLWNDQSDLDLHVTLPSGEEIFYSHKKSRCGLAELDIDMNAGGAKSKEPVENVYMGDVEKGIEAPLGRYKVEVHNYAYHSDEGLPEPRDIPFTVSVRMHGDQMEYSGVCTRSKHKVTVVEFEYTGRLATASEHTDQLQQTKRRQLAEKARLRGVPPTLLQQAAELLPVSPLKQTLLSEALLAIQPAKFKTWGRHYLVTLPQMLRAERRSNFRDAALQAFGSDAAGRPAFFDKLASEAEECFAMLAPPKPSGLERLARQQAAASEEGSRARAVAGARTHYDSMPQEFMRGGGCFAPDALLRCVGPDGSECNVPISAVQPGSSVRTASGGTAAVRCVVVSPCAGGAAVMSQLPSGLCLTEWHPLMDQRGEWRFPIMLGRQVTRRIPAVYNLVLTAEHVAIVGGVPCATLGHGIEGPVVGHPFWGTSAVIDLLKQHEGWAAGHCVLSEPLRAR
;
A
#
# COMPACT_ATOMS: atom_id res chain seq x y z
N GLU A 1 9.53 -17.75 -4.15
CA GLU A 1 9.00 -17.57 -5.51
C GLU A 1 10.18 -17.62 -6.48
N ASP A 2 10.00 -18.28 -7.62
CA ASP A 2 10.99 -18.38 -8.69
C ASP A 2 11.19 -16.97 -9.32
N GLN A 3 12.35 -16.36 -9.06
CA GLN A 3 12.66 -15.02 -9.56
C GLN A 3 12.85 -14.99 -11.08
N VAL A 4 13.30 -16.09 -11.69
CA VAL A 4 13.48 -16.24 -13.14
C VAL A 4 12.13 -16.12 -13.82
N ALA A 5 11.17 -16.95 -13.40
CA ALA A 5 9.81 -16.94 -13.94
C ALA A 5 9.11 -15.57 -13.75
N ALA A 6 9.31 -14.93 -12.59
CA ALA A 6 8.71 -13.63 -12.31
C ALA A 6 9.22 -12.52 -13.24
N ARG A 7 10.54 -12.44 -13.49
CA ARG A 7 11.13 -11.41 -14.36
C ARG A 7 10.84 -11.66 -15.83
N LEU A 8 10.96 -12.91 -16.30
CA LEU A 8 10.60 -13.25 -17.68
C LEU A 8 9.12 -12.95 -17.96
N LYS A 9 8.23 -13.21 -17.00
CA LYS A 9 6.81 -12.85 -17.13
C LYS A 9 6.60 -11.34 -17.20
N ARG A 10 7.37 -10.56 -16.42
CA ARG A 10 7.30 -9.10 -16.38
C ARG A 10 7.72 -8.48 -17.72
N GLU A 11 8.82 -8.95 -18.30
CA GLU A 11 9.39 -8.42 -19.54
C GLU A 11 8.86 -9.10 -20.82
N GLY A 12 8.11 -10.19 -20.68
CA GLY A 12 7.46 -10.87 -21.81
C GLY A 12 8.33 -11.90 -22.52
N GLY A 13 9.28 -12.52 -21.82
CA GLY A 13 10.23 -13.50 -22.37
C GLY A 13 9.59 -14.75 -22.94
N ARG A 14 10.15 -15.27 -24.03
CA ARG A 14 9.74 -16.49 -24.72
C ARG A 14 10.54 -17.68 -24.22
N PHE A 15 10.01 -18.85 -24.55
CA PHE A 15 10.49 -20.14 -24.12
C PHE A 15 10.64 -21.02 -25.35
N GLY A 16 11.78 -21.70 -25.47
CA GLY A 16 12.08 -22.70 -26.49
C GLY A 16 12.47 -24.04 -25.88
N ASP A 17 12.96 -24.97 -26.70
CA ASP A 17 13.52 -26.25 -26.25
C ASP A 17 14.68 -26.06 -25.27
N VAL A 18 15.53 -25.08 -25.58
CA VAL A 18 16.57 -24.56 -24.72
C VAL A 18 16.24 -23.10 -24.45
N THR A 19 16.30 -22.67 -23.20
CA THR A 19 16.11 -21.26 -22.82
C THR A 19 17.15 -20.89 -21.79
N VAL A 20 17.91 -19.83 -22.05
CA VAL A 20 18.97 -19.32 -21.18
C VAL A 20 18.57 -17.92 -20.75
N SER A 21 18.46 -17.69 -19.44
CA SER A 21 18.05 -16.40 -18.89
C SER A 21 19.07 -15.91 -17.87
N LEU A 22 19.48 -14.64 -17.98
CA LEU A 22 20.42 -13.98 -17.08
C LEU A 22 19.68 -13.00 -16.17
N LEU A 23 19.98 -13.00 -14.87
CA LEU A 23 19.39 -12.13 -13.86
C LEU A 23 20.47 -11.51 -12.98
N TRP A 24 20.32 -10.23 -12.65
CA TRP A 24 21.18 -9.55 -11.66
C TRP A 24 20.41 -8.45 -10.94
N ASN A 25 20.98 -7.93 -9.84
CA ASN A 25 20.35 -6.93 -8.98
C ASN A 25 21.13 -5.60 -8.99
N ASP A 26 21.50 -5.14 -10.17
CA ASP A 26 22.33 -3.95 -10.38
C ASP A 26 21.94 -3.26 -11.71
N GLN A 27 22.17 -1.95 -11.82
CA GLN A 27 21.84 -1.18 -13.04
C GLN A 27 22.86 -1.32 -14.16
N SER A 28 24.01 -1.95 -13.89
CA SER A 28 25.05 -2.21 -14.87
C SER A 28 24.55 -3.04 -16.03
N ASP A 29 25.26 -2.90 -17.13
CA ASP A 29 24.99 -3.51 -18.41
C ASP A 29 25.70 -4.87 -18.48
N LEU A 30 25.00 -5.93 -18.06
CA LEU A 30 25.48 -7.30 -18.18
C LEU A 30 24.84 -7.94 -19.41
N ASP A 31 25.64 -8.28 -20.42
CA ASP A 31 25.15 -9.00 -21.60
C ASP A 31 25.19 -10.52 -21.39
N LEU A 32 24.15 -11.21 -21.83
CA LEU A 32 24.10 -12.64 -22.02
C LEU A 32 24.67 -13.00 -23.40
N HIS A 33 25.68 -13.86 -23.39
CA HIS A 33 26.29 -14.42 -24.58
C HIS A 33 26.04 -15.92 -24.62
N VAL A 34 25.46 -16.40 -25.73
CA VAL A 34 25.22 -17.84 -25.94
C VAL A 34 25.83 -18.28 -27.26
N THR A 35 26.87 -19.10 -27.20
CA THR A 35 27.45 -19.76 -28.37
C THR A 35 26.68 -21.04 -28.68
N LEU A 36 26.18 -21.12 -29.91
CA LEU A 36 25.46 -22.25 -30.46
C LEU A 36 26.43 -23.37 -30.90
N PRO A 37 25.94 -24.61 -31.13
CA PRO A 37 26.76 -25.70 -31.63
C PRO A 37 27.48 -25.43 -32.97
N SER A 38 26.96 -24.52 -33.78
CA SER A 38 27.59 -24.06 -35.02
C SER A 38 28.84 -23.18 -34.79
N GLY A 39 29.08 -22.75 -33.55
CA GLY A 39 30.06 -21.71 -33.19
C GLY A 39 29.53 -20.28 -33.32
N GLU A 40 28.29 -20.10 -33.77
CA GLU A 40 27.62 -18.79 -33.86
C GLU A 40 27.26 -18.27 -32.45
N GLU A 41 27.53 -17.00 -32.17
CA GLU A 41 27.25 -16.37 -30.88
C GLU A 41 26.01 -15.47 -30.97
N ILE A 42 25.08 -15.64 -30.01
CA ILE A 42 23.90 -14.80 -29.84
C ILE A 42 24.12 -13.86 -28.66
N PHE A 43 24.03 -12.56 -28.92
CA PHE A 43 24.25 -11.48 -27.95
C PHE A 43 23.66 -10.16 -28.49
N TYR A 44 23.79 -9.06 -27.74
CA TYR A 44 23.20 -7.75 -28.04
C TYR A 44 23.25 -7.31 -29.51
N SER A 45 24.41 -7.37 -30.17
CA SER A 45 24.53 -6.90 -31.57
C SER A 45 24.24 -7.98 -32.62
N HIS A 46 24.05 -9.23 -32.20
CA HIS A 46 23.72 -10.36 -33.05
C HIS A 46 22.60 -11.20 -32.42
N LYS A 47 21.41 -10.57 -32.33
CA LYS A 47 20.27 -11.09 -31.57
C LYS A 47 19.59 -12.32 -32.21
N LYS A 48 19.81 -12.60 -33.49
CA LYS A 48 19.15 -13.69 -34.21
C LYS A 48 20.20 -14.52 -34.92
N SER A 49 20.16 -15.83 -34.68
CA SER A 49 20.96 -16.78 -35.44
C SER A 49 20.63 -16.74 -36.93
N ARG A 50 21.62 -17.01 -37.79
CA ARG A 50 21.43 -17.14 -39.24
C ARG A 50 20.49 -18.28 -39.61
N CYS A 51 20.47 -19.35 -38.83
CA CYS A 51 19.55 -20.46 -39.01
C CYS A 51 18.12 -20.14 -38.56
N GLY A 52 17.89 -19.01 -37.87
CA GLY A 52 16.59 -18.61 -37.36
C GLY A 52 16.10 -19.45 -36.17
N LEU A 53 16.95 -20.29 -35.59
CA LEU A 53 16.60 -21.24 -34.52
C LEU A 53 16.85 -20.69 -33.11
N ALA A 54 17.55 -19.56 -32.98
CA ALA A 54 17.87 -18.90 -31.72
C ALA A 54 17.66 -17.38 -31.81
N GLU A 55 17.12 -16.79 -30.74
CA GLU A 55 16.90 -15.34 -30.63
C GLU A 55 17.07 -14.83 -29.19
N LEU A 56 17.75 -13.69 -29.03
CA LEU A 56 17.75 -12.84 -27.83
C LEU A 56 16.52 -11.93 -27.87
N ASP A 57 15.49 -12.24 -27.07
CA ASP A 57 14.21 -11.53 -27.10
C ASP A 57 14.04 -10.52 -25.96
N ILE A 58 14.80 -10.67 -24.88
CA ILE A 58 14.94 -9.66 -23.82
C ILE A 58 16.40 -9.32 -23.63
N ASP A 59 16.67 -8.03 -23.63
CA ASP A 59 17.98 -7.40 -23.52
C ASP A 59 17.76 -6.12 -22.70
N MET A 60 18.21 -6.14 -21.44
CA MET A 60 17.93 -5.10 -20.46
C MET A 60 19.21 -4.38 -20.06
N ASN A 61 19.09 -3.08 -19.80
CA ASN A 61 20.19 -2.18 -19.42
C ASN A 61 21.21 -1.87 -20.52
N ALA A 62 21.11 -2.44 -21.72
CA ALA A 62 21.91 -2.06 -22.89
C ALA A 62 21.67 -0.61 -23.39
N GLY A 63 20.62 0.07 -22.92
CA GLY A 63 20.34 1.48 -23.21
C GLY A 63 19.09 2.03 -22.55
N GLY A 64 18.95 3.36 -22.51
CA GLY A 64 17.76 4.04 -21.98
C GLY A 64 17.63 3.98 -20.45
N ALA A 65 16.40 3.86 -19.95
CA ALA A 65 16.10 3.80 -18.52
C ALA A 65 16.50 2.42 -17.94
N LYS A 66 17.32 2.42 -16.89
CA LYS A 66 17.94 1.22 -16.32
C LYS A 66 17.12 0.63 -15.18
N SER A 67 17.01 -0.69 -15.14
CA SER A 67 16.36 -1.43 -14.06
C SER A 67 17.37 -1.86 -13.00
N LYS A 68 16.93 -1.94 -11.74
CA LYS A 68 17.67 -2.58 -10.63
C LYS A 68 17.41 -4.08 -10.53
N GLU A 69 16.41 -4.58 -11.26
CA GLU A 69 16.09 -6.01 -11.33
C GLU A 69 16.06 -6.50 -12.78
N PRO A 70 17.11 -6.29 -13.57
CA PRO A 70 17.12 -6.66 -14.99
C PRO A 70 17.06 -8.17 -15.24
N VAL A 71 16.72 -8.52 -16.48
CA VAL A 71 16.75 -9.88 -17.02
C VAL A 71 17.13 -9.84 -18.51
N GLU A 72 17.92 -10.79 -18.98
CA GLU A 72 18.08 -11.09 -20.40
C GLU A 72 17.63 -12.52 -20.71
N ASN A 73 17.24 -12.78 -21.95
CA ASN A 73 16.71 -14.07 -22.34
C ASN A 73 17.04 -14.43 -23.79
N VAL A 74 17.70 -15.58 -23.96
CA VAL A 74 17.91 -16.24 -25.26
C VAL A 74 17.11 -17.53 -25.27
N TYR A 75 16.27 -17.72 -26.29
CA TYR A 75 15.53 -18.96 -26.47
C TYR A 75 15.90 -19.62 -27.81
N MET A 76 15.89 -20.95 -27.85
CA MET A 76 16.22 -21.75 -29.02
C MET A 76 15.15 -22.82 -29.25
N GLY A 77 14.77 -23.02 -30.51
CA GLY A 77 13.64 -23.87 -30.89
C GLY A 77 12.28 -23.19 -30.65
N ASP A 78 11.27 -23.69 -31.34
CA ASP A 78 9.88 -23.22 -31.28
C ASP A 78 8.96 -24.44 -31.50
N VAL A 79 8.50 -25.02 -30.38
CA VAL A 79 7.71 -26.26 -30.37
C VAL A 79 6.47 -26.14 -31.26
N GLU A 80 5.76 -25.02 -31.18
CA GLU A 80 4.54 -24.75 -31.96
C GLU A 80 4.78 -24.72 -33.47
N LYS A 81 5.99 -24.33 -33.90
CA LYS A 81 6.36 -24.29 -35.32
C LYS A 81 7.03 -25.59 -35.78
N GLY A 82 7.16 -26.59 -34.91
CA GLY A 82 7.93 -27.80 -35.20
C GLY A 82 9.42 -27.53 -35.38
N ILE A 83 9.92 -26.43 -34.84
CA ILE A 83 11.32 -26.02 -34.95
C ILE A 83 12.06 -26.53 -33.74
N GLU A 84 13.09 -27.34 -33.93
CA GLU A 84 13.92 -27.87 -32.85
C GLU A 84 15.18 -27.03 -32.63
N ALA A 85 15.61 -26.88 -31.38
CA ALA A 85 16.89 -26.26 -31.07
C ALA A 85 18.07 -27.04 -31.69
N PRO A 86 19.15 -26.36 -32.13
CA PRO A 86 20.33 -27.02 -32.66
C PRO A 86 20.91 -28.11 -31.74
N LEU A 87 21.23 -29.27 -32.28
CA LEU A 87 21.86 -30.34 -31.51
C LEU A 87 23.35 -30.04 -31.27
N GLY A 88 23.84 -30.41 -30.09
CA GLY A 88 25.25 -30.37 -29.74
C GLY A 88 25.57 -29.43 -28.57
N ARG A 89 26.81 -28.94 -28.55
CA ARG A 89 27.37 -28.22 -27.41
C ARG A 89 27.08 -26.73 -27.46
N TYR A 90 26.55 -26.21 -26.36
CA TYR A 90 26.32 -24.80 -26.11
C TYR A 90 27.31 -24.27 -25.08
N LYS A 91 27.66 -22.99 -25.20
CA LYS A 91 28.45 -22.27 -24.19
C LYS A 91 27.71 -21.01 -23.78
N VAL A 92 27.60 -20.79 -22.47
CA VAL A 92 26.95 -19.61 -21.89
C VAL A 92 27.97 -18.77 -21.16
N GLU A 93 28.00 -17.49 -21.48
CA GLU A 93 28.90 -16.52 -20.88
C GLU A 93 28.13 -15.25 -20.50
N VAL A 94 28.61 -14.58 -19.46
CA VAL A 94 28.09 -13.28 -19.03
C VAL A 94 29.18 -12.25 -19.19
N HIS A 95 28.88 -11.17 -19.87
CA HIS A 95 29.83 -10.10 -20.17
C HIS A 95 29.42 -8.84 -19.41
N ASN A 96 30.30 -8.30 -18.58
CA ASN A 96 30.07 -6.97 -18.00
C ASN A 96 30.47 -5.91 -19.02
N TYR A 97 29.52 -5.38 -19.78
CA TYR A 97 29.79 -4.36 -20.77
C TYR A 97 30.18 -3.02 -20.12
N ALA A 98 29.38 -2.54 -19.17
CA ALA A 98 29.60 -1.26 -18.51
C ALA A 98 28.98 -1.22 -17.11
N TYR A 99 29.72 -0.59 -16.19
CA TYR A 99 29.17 -0.26 -14.88
C TYR A 99 28.22 0.93 -14.99
N HIS A 100 27.08 0.82 -14.30
CA HIS A 100 26.11 1.90 -14.21
C HIS A 100 25.51 1.98 -12.80
N SER A 101 25.27 3.21 -12.33
CA SER A 101 24.60 3.44 -11.06
C SER A 101 24.05 4.87 -10.96
N ASP A 102 22.75 5.01 -10.76
CA ASP A 102 22.13 6.30 -10.43
C ASP A 102 22.41 6.73 -8.98
N GLU A 103 22.86 5.80 -8.13
CA GLU A 103 23.22 6.04 -6.73
C GLU A 103 24.72 6.33 -6.53
N GLY A 104 25.50 6.46 -7.61
CA GLY A 104 26.95 6.69 -7.54
C GLY A 104 27.75 5.56 -6.89
N LEU A 105 27.35 4.30 -7.08
CA LEU A 105 28.10 3.13 -6.59
C LEU A 105 29.53 3.10 -7.18
N PRO A 106 30.51 2.61 -6.41
CA PRO A 106 31.90 2.61 -6.84
C PRO A 106 32.14 1.69 -8.06
N GLU A 107 33.16 2.05 -8.84
CA GLU A 107 33.62 1.30 -10.01
C GLU A 107 35.15 1.09 -9.91
N PRO A 108 35.66 -0.14 -10.06
CA PRO A 108 34.92 -1.39 -10.25
C PRO A 108 34.22 -1.89 -8.97
N ARG A 109 33.18 -2.72 -9.13
CA ARG A 109 32.54 -3.46 -8.03
C ARG A 109 32.09 -4.85 -8.50
N ASP A 110 31.86 -5.71 -7.54
CA ASP A 110 31.32 -7.05 -7.78
C ASP A 110 29.83 -6.97 -8.09
N ILE A 111 29.42 -7.59 -9.20
CA ILE A 111 28.02 -7.70 -9.61
C ILE A 111 27.64 -9.18 -9.62
N PRO A 112 26.95 -9.66 -8.56
CA PRO A 112 26.41 -11.00 -8.54
C PRO A 112 25.30 -11.16 -9.59
N PHE A 113 25.34 -12.27 -10.29
CA PHE A 113 24.32 -12.65 -11.27
C PHE A 113 23.91 -14.12 -11.10
N THR A 114 22.79 -14.48 -11.69
CA THR A 114 22.31 -15.86 -11.82
C THR A 114 21.91 -16.11 -13.26
N VAL A 115 22.38 -17.22 -13.82
CA VAL A 115 21.97 -17.74 -15.13
C VAL A 115 21.12 -18.97 -14.91
N SER A 116 19.94 -18.98 -15.49
CA SER A 116 19.06 -20.15 -15.55
C SER A 116 19.13 -20.77 -16.93
N VAL A 117 19.49 -22.05 -17.01
CA VAL A 117 19.41 -22.85 -18.23
C VAL A 117 18.24 -23.82 -18.08
N ARG A 118 17.26 -23.69 -18.96
CA ARG A 118 16.10 -24.55 -19.05
C ARG A 118 16.18 -25.43 -20.28
N MET A 119 16.11 -26.73 -20.09
CA MET A 119 16.06 -27.74 -21.16
C MET A 119 15.27 -28.95 -20.66
N HIS A 120 14.54 -29.60 -21.55
CA HIS A 120 13.74 -30.79 -21.22
C HIS A 120 12.65 -30.61 -20.14
N GLY A 121 12.28 -29.36 -19.83
CA GLY A 121 11.38 -29.05 -18.71
C GLY A 121 12.10 -28.91 -17.36
N ASP A 122 13.37 -29.32 -17.29
CA ASP A 122 14.25 -29.09 -16.15
C ASP A 122 14.86 -27.69 -16.22
N GLN A 123 15.11 -27.11 -15.05
CA GLN A 123 15.74 -25.80 -14.88
C GLN A 123 16.94 -25.97 -13.96
N MET A 124 18.11 -25.55 -14.44
CA MET A 124 19.34 -25.49 -13.67
C MET A 124 19.79 -24.04 -13.53
N GLU A 125 20.15 -23.64 -12.31
CA GLU A 125 20.62 -22.29 -12.02
C GLU A 125 22.11 -22.29 -11.66
N TYR A 126 22.82 -21.29 -12.18
CA TYR A 126 24.24 -21.06 -11.99
C TYR A 126 24.44 -19.64 -11.48
N SER A 127 25.10 -19.49 -10.33
CA SER A 127 25.45 -18.18 -9.80
C SER A 127 26.88 -17.80 -10.19
N GLY A 128 27.12 -16.52 -10.46
CA GLY A 128 28.44 -15.99 -10.78
C GLY A 128 28.58 -14.54 -10.34
N VAL A 129 29.78 -13.99 -10.51
CA VAL A 129 30.09 -12.60 -10.17
C VAL A 129 30.94 -11.98 -11.26
N CYS A 130 30.53 -10.81 -11.76
CA CYS A 130 31.34 -9.96 -12.62
C CYS A 130 32.11 -8.95 -11.76
N THR A 131 33.44 -8.93 -11.85
CA THR A 131 34.31 -8.09 -10.99
C THR A 131 35.00 -6.96 -11.75
N ARG A 132 35.01 -7.00 -13.09
CA ARG A 132 35.69 -6.02 -13.96
C ARG A 132 34.84 -5.71 -15.20
N SER A 133 34.94 -4.48 -15.69
CA SER A 133 34.33 -4.07 -16.97
C SER A 133 35.05 -4.75 -18.14
N LYS A 134 34.32 -5.02 -19.22
CA LYS A 134 34.74 -5.72 -20.44
C LYS A 134 35.25 -7.15 -20.21
N HIS A 135 34.91 -7.76 -19.08
CA HIS A 135 35.29 -9.13 -18.77
C HIS A 135 34.12 -10.10 -19.03
N LYS A 136 34.41 -11.24 -19.67
CA LYS A 136 33.47 -12.35 -19.85
C LYS A 136 33.71 -13.43 -18.81
N VAL A 137 32.65 -13.87 -18.16
CA VAL A 137 32.65 -15.03 -17.26
C VAL A 137 31.97 -16.18 -17.99
N THR A 138 32.71 -17.25 -18.29
CA THR A 138 32.09 -18.50 -18.75
C THR A 138 31.33 -19.13 -17.59
N VAL A 139 30.03 -19.36 -17.77
CA VAL A 139 29.14 -19.86 -16.72
C VAL A 139 28.98 -21.37 -16.80
N VAL A 140 28.62 -21.87 -17.97
CA VAL A 140 28.40 -23.29 -18.19
C VAL A 140 28.56 -23.64 -19.67
N GLU A 141 29.04 -24.85 -19.92
CA GLU A 141 28.94 -25.50 -21.21
C GLU A 141 28.11 -26.77 -21.04
N PHE A 142 27.13 -26.97 -21.91
CA PHE A 142 26.22 -28.12 -21.84
C PHE A 142 25.94 -28.67 -23.23
N GLU A 143 25.49 -29.92 -23.28
CA GLU A 143 25.12 -30.59 -24.52
C GLU A 143 23.61 -30.77 -24.58
N TYR A 144 23.01 -30.42 -25.73
CA TYR A 144 21.61 -30.66 -26.02
C TYR A 144 21.49 -31.75 -27.08
N THR A 145 20.86 -32.87 -26.72
CA THR A 145 20.76 -34.07 -27.55
C THR A 145 19.41 -34.23 -28.24
N GLY A 146 18.53 -33.22 -28.16
CA GLY A 146 17.24 -33.21 -28.83
C GLY A 146 16.05 -33.33 -27.87
N ARG A 147 14.86 -32.98 -28.38
CA ARG A 147 13.65 -32.78 -27.60
C ARG A 147 13.14 -34.09 -27.02
N LEU A 148 12.93 -34.12 -25.70
CA LEU A 148 12.19 -35.20 -25.05
C LEU A 148 10.68 -34.98 -25.22
N ALA A 149 9.92 -36.06 -25.46
CA ALA A 149 8.47 -35.98 -25.67
C ALA A 149 7.74 -35.27 -24.51
N THR A 150 8.14 -35.54 -23.27
CA THR A 150 7.60 -34.92 -22.04
C THR A 150 7.87 -33.41 -21.96
N ALA A 151 8.98 -32.95 -22.54
CA ALA A 151 9.38 -31.54 -22.52
C ALA A 151 8.58 -30.67 -23.52
N SER A 152 8.11 -31.30 -24.60
CA SER A 152 7.23 -30.67 -25.59
C SER A 152 5.92 -30.22 -24.92
N GLU A 153 5.28 -31.12 -24.18
CA GLU A 153 4.01 -30.84 -23.50
C GLU A 153 4.13 -29.69 -22.49
N HIS A 154 5.22 -29.67 -21.70
CA HIS A 154 5.43 -28.61 -20.71
C HIS A 154 5.69 -27.24 -21.36
N THR A 155 6.48 -27.20 -22.44
CA THR A 155 6.75 -25.96 -23.16
C THR A 155 5.50 -25.43 -23.86
N ASP A 156 4.71 -26.32 -24.48
CA ASP A 156 3.42 -25.97 -25.10
C ASP A 156 2.42 -25.44 -24.06
N GLN A 157 2.32 -26.07 -22.89
CA GLN A 157 1.44 -25.60 -21.80
C GLN A 157 1.80 -24.18 -21.33
N LEU A 158 3.10 -23.87 -21.20
CA LEU A 158 3.57 -22.54 -20.81
C LEU A 158 3.25 -21.49 -21.89
N GLN A 159 3.51 -21.80 -23.16
CA GLN A 159 3.21 -20.91 -24.28
C GLN A 159 1.68 -20.68 -24.44
N GLN A 160 0.86 -21.73 -24.33
CA GLN A 160 -0.59 -21.62 -24.34
C GLN A 160 -1.12 -20.77 -23.18
N THR A 161 -0.59 -20.96 -21.98
CA THR A 161 -0.97 -20.16 -20.80
C THR A 161 -0.66 -18.67 -21.02
N LYS A 162 0.52 -18.35 -21.57
CA LYS A 162 0.90 -16.98 -21.92
C LYS A 162 -0.05 -16.38 -22.96
N ARG A 163 -0.40 -17.13 -24.00
CA ARG A 163 -1.38 -16.70 -25.03
C ARG A 163 -2.76 -16.41 -24.42
N ARG A 164 -3.27 -17.31 -23.57
CA ARG A 164 -4.55 -17.10 -22.85
C ARG A 164 -4.52 -15.84 -22.00
N GLN A 165 -3.43 -15.60 -21.27
CA GLN A 165 -3.28 -14.38 -20.46
C GLN A 165 -3.20 -13.10 -21.30
N LEU A 166 -2.48 -13.13 -22.42
CA LEU A 166 -2.40 -11.98 -23.34
C LEU A 166 -3.75 -11.68 -23.99
N ALA A 167 -4.46 -12.72 -24.45
CA ALA A 167 -5.81 -12.59 -25.01
C ALA A 167 -6.79 -12.02 -23.98
N GLU A 168 -6.76 -12.51 -22.74
CA GLU A 168 -7.62 -12.00 -21.68
C GLU A 168 -7.27 -10.54 -21.31
N LYS A 169 -5.98 -10.20 -21.24
CA LYS A 169 -5.54 -8.81 -21.02
C LYS A 169 -6.02 -7.89 -22.15
N ALA A 170 -5.98 -8.35 -23.40
CA ALA A 170 -6.50 -7.59 -24.54
C ALA A 170 -8.03 -7.43 -24.46
N ARG A 171 -8.75 -8.49 -24.10
CA ARG A 171 -10.20 -8.44 -23.86
C ARG A 171 -10.56 -7.45 -22.77
N LEU A 172 -9.85 -7.49 -21.63
CA LEU A 172 -10.07 -6.59 -20.49
C LEU A 172 -9.75 -5.12 -20.82
N ARG A 173 -8.80 -4.84 -21.71
CA ARG A 173 -8.55 -3.48 -22.22
C ARG A 173 -9.71 -2.91 -23.03
N GLY A 174 -10.53 -3.77 -23.65
CA GLY A 174 -11.75 -3.36 -24.35
C GLY A 174 -12.93 -3.07 -23.43
N VAL A 175 -12.84 -3.40 -22.13
CA VAL A 175 -13.92 -3.13 -21.17
C VAL A 175 -13.91 -1.65 -20.80
N PRO A 176 -15.04 -0.93 -20.93
CA PRO A 176 -15.12 0.47 -20.52
C PRO A 176 -14.77 0.65 -19.04
N PRO A 177 -13.96 1.66 -18.67
CA PRO A 177 -13.61 1.91 -17.27
C PRO A 177 -14.82 2.29 -16.41
N THR A 178 -15.91 2.71 -17.04
CA THR A 178 -17.19 3.09 -16.41
C THR A 178 -18.14 1.92 -16.17
N LEU A 179 -17.79 0.68 -16.54
CA LEU A 179 -18.72 -0.45 -16.49
C LEU A 179 -19.30 -0.67 -15.07
N LEU A 180 -18.47 -0.57 -14.03
CA LEU A 180 -18.94 -0.72 -12.64
C LEU A 180 -19.93 0.39 -12.25
N GLN A 181 -19.68 1.62 -12.68
CA GLN A 181 -20.57 2.74 -12.43
C GLN A 181 -21.91 2.52 -13.13
N GLN A 182 -21.88 2.18 -14.42
CA GLN A 182 -23.09 1.91 -15.20
C GLN A 182 -23.91 0.76 -14.59
N ALA A 183 -23.24 -0.33 -14.18
CA ALA A 183 -23.92 -1.45 -13.51
C ALA A 183 -24.53 -1.04 -12.16
N ALA A 184 -23.83 -0.25 -11.35
CA ALA A 184 -24.35 0.25 -10.08
C ALA A 184 -25.53 1.20 -10.27
N GLU A 185 -25.53 2.03 -11.31
CA GLU A 185 -26.61 2.96 -11.63
C GLU A 185 -27.93 2.25 -11.97
N LEU A 186 -27.87 1.07 -12.61
CA LEU A 186 -29.03 0.23 -12.94
C LEU A 186 -29.72 -0.39 -11.72
N LEU A 187 -29.04 -0.47 -10.57
CA LEU A 187 -29.64 -1.04 -9.37
C LEU A 187 -30.72 -0.12 -8.78
N PRO A 188 -31.77 -0.65 -8.14
CA PRO A 188 -32.65 0.16 -7.31
C PRO A 188 -31.89 0.72 -6.10
N VAL A 189 -32.45 1.76 -5.47
CA VAL A 189 -31.93 2.29 -4.20
C VAL A 189 -31.92 1.15 -3.18
N SER A 190 -30.71 0.73 -2.79
CA SER A 190 -30.48 -0.44 -1.96
C SER A 190 -29.12 -0.32 -1.25
N PRO A 191 -28.92 -1.05 -0.14
CA PRO A 191 -27.62 -1.10 0.53
C PRO A 191 -26.49 -1.56 -0.39
N LEU A 192 -26.77 -2.45 -1.36
CA LEU A 192 -25.82 -2.86 -2.38
C LEU A 192 -25.45 -1.70 -3.32
N LYS A 193 -26.43 -0.96 -3.84
CA LYS A 193 -26.16 0.23 -4.67
C LYS A 193 -25.30 1.25 -3.92
N GLN A 194 -25.64 1.54 -2.66
CA GLN A 194 -24.87 2.46 -1.83
C GLN A 194 -23.41 1.98 -1.66
N THR A 195 -23.21 0.70 -1.33
CA THR A 195 -21.88 0.09 -1.20
C THR A 195 -21.07 0.19 -2.50
N LEU A 196 -21.69 -0.09 -3.65
CA LEU A 196 -20.98 0.01 -4.93
C LEU A 196 -20.59 1.46 -5.25
N LEU A 197 -21.49 2.42 -5.04
CA LEU A 197 -21.27 3.83 -5.36
C LEU A 197 -20.33 4.55 -4.41
N SER A 198 -20.28 4.15 -3.13
CA SER A 198 -19.45 4.81 -2.12
C SER A 198 -18.11 4.12 -1.91
N GLU A 199 -18.08 2.78 -1.99
CA GLU A 199 -16.89 1.99 -1.65
C GLU A 199 -16.24 1.33 -2.87
N ALA A 200 -17.01 0.62 -3.70
CA ALA A 200 -16.41 -0.10 -4.84
C ALA A 200 -15.86 0.85 -5.92
N LEU A 201 -16.57 1.94 -6.23
CA LEU A 201 -16.07 2.98 -7.13
C LEU A 201 -14.86 3.72 -6.56
N LEU A 202 -14.77 3.88 -5.24
CA LEU A 202 -13.58 4.44 -4.60
C LEU A 202 -12.40 3.47 -4.70
N ALA A 203 -12.65 2.17 -4.49
CA ALA A 203 -11.65 1.11 -4.51
C ALA A 203 -10.92 0.97 -5.86
N ILE A 204 -11.60 1.25 -6.98
CA ILE A 204 -11.00 1.19 -8.32
C ILE A 204 -10.14 2.41 -8.67
N GLN A 205 -10.19 3.50 -7.88
CA GLN A 205 -9.36 4.66 -8.14
C GLN A 205 -7.87 4.32 -7.95
N PRO A 206 -6.95 4.75 -8.84
CA PRO A 206 -5.55 4.31 -8.81
C PRO A 206 -4.84 4.46 -7.45
N ALA A 207 -5.13 5.54 -6.72
CA ALA A 207 -4.56 5.79 -5.40
C ALA A 207 -5.05 4.79 -4.33
N LYS A 208 -6.31 4.37 -4.41
CA LYS A 208 -6.94 3.48 -3.43
C LYS A 208 -6.77 2.01 -3.83
N PHE A 209 -6.76 1.69 -5.12
CA PHE A 209 -6.55 0.34 -5.63
C PHE A 209 -5.21 -0.26 -5.17
N LYS A 210 -4.14 0.55 -5.19
CA LYS A 210 -2.80 0.15 -4.74
C LYS A 210 -2.72 -0.13 -3.23
N THR A 211 -3.54 0.54 -2.42
CA THR A 211 -3.48 0.46 -0.96
C THR A 211 -4.40 -0.63 -0.42
N TRP A 212 -5.70 -0.51 -0.64
CA TRP A 212 -6.70 -1.46 -0.13
C TRP A 212 -7.68 -1.98 -1.19
N GLY A 213 -7.90 -1.22 -2.27
CA GLY A 213 -8.99 -1.46 -3.22
C GLY A 213 -8.89 -2.81 -3.94
N ARG A 214 -7.68 -3.24 -4.33
CA ARG A 214 -7.49 -4.56 -4.97
C ARG A 214 -7.96 -5.72 -4.08
N HIS A 215 -7.72 -5.63 -2.78
CA HIS A 215 -8.07 -6.67 -1.82
C HIS A 215 -9.57 -6.62 -1.52
N TYR A 216 -10.10 -5.41 -1.36
CA TYR A 216 -11.53 -5.18 -1.16
C TYR A 216 -12.39 -5.75 -2.30
N LEU A 217 -12.03 -5.49 -3.55
CA LEU A 217 -12.79 -5.96 -4.72
C LEU A 217 -12.82 -7.49 -4.85
N VAL A 218 -11.79 -8.17 -4.34
CA VAL A 218 -11.74 -9.65 -4.27
C VAL A 218 -12.56 -10.17 -3.08
N THR A 219 -12.61 -9.41 -1.99
CA THR A 219 -13.20 -9.84 -0.72
C THR A 219 -14.71 -9.62 -0.65
N LEU A 220 -15.22 -8.48 -1.14
CA LEU A 220 -16.64 -8.13 -1.06
C LEU A 220 -17.57 -9.22 -1.61
N PRO A 221 -17.36 -9.81 -2.81
CA PRO A 221 -18.20 -10.88 -3.31
C PRO A 221 -18.22 -12.12 -2.41
N GLN A 222 -17.10 -12.42 -1.74
CA GLN A 222 -17.01 -13.55 -0.82
C GLN A 222 -17.78 -13.28 0.47
N MET A 223 -17.73 -12.04 0.97
CA MET A 223 -18.47 -11.64 2.18
C MET A 223 -19.98 -11.62 1.93
N LEU A 224 -20.41 -11.17 0.75
CA LEU A 224 -21.81 -11.23 0.32
C LEU A 224 -22.30 -12.68 0.21
N ARG A 225 -21.54 -13.58 -0.42
CA ARG A 225 -21.90 -15.01 -0.53
C ARG A 225 -21.94 -15.74 0.81
N ALA A 226 -21.07 -15.35 1.73
CA ALA A 226 -20.98 -15.96 3.05
C ALA A 226 -21.92 -15.32 4.08
N GLU A 227 -22.67 -14.27 3.70
CA GLU A 227 -23.52 -13.49 4.61
C GLU A 227 -22.74 -13.00 5.84
N ARG A 228 -21.56 -12.40 5.61
CA ARG A 228 -20.65 -11.96 6.69
C ARG A 228 -20.47 -10.46 6.70
N ARG A 229 -20.67 -9.84 7.87
CA ARG A 229 -20.28 -8.45 8.13
C ARG A 229 -18.78 -8.37 8.40
N SER A 230 -17.99 -8.06 7.36
CA SER A 230 -16.53 -7.94 7.48
C SER A 230 -16.06 -6.55 7.91
N ASN A 231 -16.89 -5.53 7.72
CA ASN A 231 -16.56 -4.15 8.06
C ASN A 231 -17.84 -3.33 8.25
N PHE A 232 -17.68 -2.12 8.78
CA PHE A 232 -18.77 -1.18 9.08
C PHE A 232 -19.12 -0.23 7.92
N ARG A 233 -18.31 -0.21 6.84
CA ARG A 233 -18.42 0.76 5.74
C ARG A 233 -19.45 0.33 4.70
N ASP A 234 -19.50 -0.96 4.43
CA ASP A 234 -20.35 -1.52 3.39
C ASP A 234 -21.78 -1.64 3.89
N ALA A 235 -22.67 -0.76 3.44
CA ALA A 235 -24.09 -0.81 3.76
C ALA A 235 -24.70 -2.20 3.49
N ALA A 236 -24.26 -2.86 2.40
CA ALA A 236 -24.72 -4.19 2.01
C ALA A 236 -24.37 -5.30 3.01
N LEU A 237 -23.36 -5.07 3.86
CA LEU A 237 -22.91 -6.05 4.85
C LEU A 237 -23.52 -5.83 6.22
N GLN A 238 -24.08 -4.64 6.50
CA GLN A 238 -24.54 -4.28 7.85
C GLN A 238 -25.69 -5.17 8.33
N ALA A 239 -26.57 -5.59 7.43
CA ALA A 239 -27.69 -6.48 7.75
C ALA A 239 -27.23 -7.85 8.28
N PHE A 240 -26.04 -8.32 7.89
CA PHE A 240 -25.51 -9.61 8.36
C PHE A 240 -25.07 -9.61 9.84
N GLY A 241 -25.05 -8.45 10.49
CA GLY A 241 -24.80 -8.34 11.94
C GLY A 241 -26.07 -8.35 12.80
N SER A 242 -27.27 -8.37 12.19
CA SER A 242 -28.55 -8.23 12.89
C SER A 242 -29.40 -9.49 12.75
N ASP A 243 -30.27 -9.74 13.73
CA ASP A 243 -31.30 -10.79 13.63
C ASP A 243 -32.45 -10.37 12.69
N ALA A 244 -33.40 -11.27 12.46
CA ALA A 244 -34.56 -11.01 11.59
C ALA A 244 -35.46 -9.85 12.07
N ALA A 245 -35.33 -9.43 13.33
CA ALA A 245 -36.04 -8.28 13.91
C ALA A 245 -35.19 -7.00 13.91
N GLY A 246 -33.99 -7.03 13.31
CA GLY A 246 -33.07 -5.89 13.24
C GLY A 246 -32.31 -5.61 14.53
N ARG A 247 -32.29 -6.54 15.49
CA ARG A 247 -31.55 -6.39 16.74
C ARG A 247 -30.11 -6.88 16.57
N PRO A 248 -29.13 -6.30 17.30
CA PRO A 248 -27.75 -6.80 17.29
C PRO A 248 -27.74 -8.30 17.59
N ALA A 249 -27.25 -9.09 16.64
CA ALA A 249 -27.17 -10.53 16.80
C ALA A 249 -26.05 -10.88 17.79
N PHE A 250 -26.07 -12.10 18.32
CA PHE A 250 -25.06 -12.61 19.25
C PHE A 250 -23.60 -12.36 18.78
N PHE A 251 -23.35 -12.46 17.48
CA PHE A 251 -22.02 -12.21 16.91
C PHE A 251 -21.58 -10.74 16.98
N ASP A 252 -22.50 -9.79 16.91
CA ASP A 252 -22.19 -8.36 17.03
C ASP A 252 -21.71 -8.04 18.45
N LYS A 253 -22.42 -8.58 19.45
CA LYS A 253 -22.02 -8.47 20.86
C LYS A 253 -20.63 -9.05 21.11
N LEU A 254 -20.37 -10.26 20.60
CA LEU A 254 -19.05 -10.88 20.73
C LEU A 254 -17.94 -10.09 20.02
N ALA A 255 -18.24 -9.51 18.86
CA ALA A 255 -17.28 -8.68 18.13
C ALA A 255 -16.93 -7.41 18.93
N SER A 256 -17.93 -6.74 19.52
CA SER A 256 -17.69 -5.58 20.40
C SER A 256 -16.86 -5.94 21.63
N GLU A 257 -17.21 -7.03 22.33
CA GLU A 257 -16.45 -7.52 23.49
C GLU A 257 -14.99 -7.89 23.10
N ALA A 258 -14.80 -8.48 21.93
CA ALA A 258 -13.47 -8.81 21.41
C ALA A 258 -12.66 -7.56 21.01
N GLU A 259 -13.30 -6.55 20.43
CA GLU A 259 -12.66 -5.27 20.07
C GLU A 259 -12.23 -4.51 21.34
N GLU A 260 -13.06 -4.50 22.38
CA GLU A 260 -12.70 -3.97 23.70
C GLU A 260 -11.49 -4.70 24.29
N CYS A 261 -11.49 -6.04 24.28
CA CYS A 261 -10.35 -6.83 24.73
C CYS A 261 -9.09 -6.52 23.92
N PHE A 262 -9.21 -6.44 22.59
CA PHE A 262 -8.10 -6.15 21.68
C PHE A 262 -7.51 -4.75 21.89
N ALA A 263 -8.34 -3.74 22.10
CA ALA A 263 -7.91 -2.38 22.39
C ALA A 263 -7.08 -2.28 23.68
N MET A 264 -7.29 -3.20 24.62
CA MET A 264 -6.57 -3.28 25.90
C MET A 264 -5.30 -4.13 25.85
N LEU A 265 -4.98 -4.78 24.72
CA LEU A 265 -3.78 -5.60 24.60
C LEU A 265 -2.50 -4.76 24.52
N ALA A 266 -1.44 -5.28 25.14
CA ALA A 266 -0.09 -4.77 24.92
C ALA A 266 0.34 -5.02 23.46
N PRO A 267 1.15 -4.12 22.86
CA PRO A 267 1.66 -4.29 21.50
C PRO A 267 2.32 -5.64 21.27
N PRO A 268 2.17 -6.23 20.08
CA PRO A 268 2.96 -7.40 19.72
C PRO A 268 4.44 -7.03 19.72
N LYS A 269 5.27 -7.89 20.32
CA LYS A 269 6.73 -7.75 20.26
C LYS A 269 7.18 -7.85 18.79
N PRO A 270 7.85 -6.84 18.22
CA PRO A 270 8.22 -6.86 16.81
C PRO A 270 9.19 -8.02 16.50
N SER A 271 8.78 -8.92 15.62
CA SER A 271 9.54 -10.12 15.24
C SER A 271 10.74 -9.85 14.31
N GLY A 272 10.87 -8.62 13.80
CA GLY A 272 11.94 -8.22 12.87
C GLY A 272 13.23 -7.71 13.56
N LEU A 273 13.25 -7.62 14.89
CA LEU A 273 14.39 -7.04 15.64
C LEU A 273 15.70 -7.78 15.37
N GLU A 274 15.68 -9.12 15.30
CA GLU A 274 16.89 -9.90 14.98
C GLU A 274 17.37 -9.71 13.54
N ARG A 275 16.44 -9.57 12.57
CA ARG A 275 16.80 -9.35 11.16
C ARG A 275 17.44 -7.98 10.99
N LEU A 276 16.92 -6.97 11.66
CA LEU A 276 17.47 -5.60 11.68
C LEU A 276 18.82 -5.55 12.40
N ALA A 277 18.98 -6.25 13.52
CA ALA A 277 20.25 -6.35 14.24
C ALA A 277 21.34 -7.01 13.38
N ARG A 278 21.00 -8.07 12.62
CA ARG A 278 21.93 -8.69 11.65
C ARG A 278 22.29 -7.74 10.49
N GLN A 279 21.35 -6.94 10.01
CA GLN A 279 21.62 -5.93 8.96
C GLN A 279 22.46 -4.76 9.46
N GLN A 280 22.30 -4.35 10.72
CA GLN A 280 23.10 -3.31 11.35
C GLN A 280 24.52 -3.77 11.66
N ALA A 281 24.70 -5.03 12.08
CA ALA A 281 26.02 -5.63 12.30
C ALA A 281 26.82 -5.86 11.01
N ALA A 282 26.15 -5.93 9.86
CA ALA A 282 26.78 -6.12 8.55
C ALA A 282 27.21 -4.80 7.86
N ALA A 283 26.88 -3.64 8.41
CA ALA A 283 27.29 -2.34 7.87
C ALA A 283 28.56 -1.84 8.58
N SER A 284 29.63 -1.56 7.84
CA SER A 284 30.89 -1.02 8.37
C SER A 284 30.70 0.33 9.06
N GLU A 285 31.58 0.61 10.03
CA GLU A 285 31.49 1.73 10.99
C GLU A 285 31.38 3.14 10.38
N GLU A 286 31.72 3.34 9.10
CA GLU A 286 31.68 4.66 8.45
C GLU A 286 30.27 5.15 8.09
N GLY A 287 29.27 4.26 7.99
CA GLY A 287 27.87 4.64 7.72
C GLY A 287 27.07 5.09 8.96
N SER A 288 27.66 4.93 10.15
CA SER A 288 26.95 5.03 11.44
C SER A 288 26.57 6.46 11.84
N ARG A 289 27.34 7.47 11.43
CA ARG A 289 27.09 8.88 11.83
C ARG A 289 26.02 9.59 11.00
N ALA A 290 25.82 9.21 9.73
CA ALA A 290 24.81 9.83 8.87
C ALA A 290 23.38 9.31 9.12
N ARG A 291 23.23 8.09 9.64
CA ARG A 291 21.90 7.47 9.89
C ARG A 291 21.35 7.65 11.30
N ALA A 292 22.16 8.10 12.26
CA ALA A 292 21.72 8.36 13.63
C ALA A 292 20.63 9.46 13.74
N VAL A 293 20.45 10.27 12.69
CA VAL A 293 19.42 11.34 12.65
C VAL A 293 18.08 10.84 12.09
N ALA A 294 18.01 9.69 11.42
CA ALA A 294 16.83 9.23 10.68
C ALA A 294 16.05 8.08 11.36
N GLY A 295 16.47 7.62 12.54
CA GLY A 295 16.04 6.33 13.08
C GLY A 295 15.57 6.30 14.52
N ALA A 296 15.15 7.42 15.11
CA ALA A 296 14.45 7.40 16.40
C ALA A 296 13.05 6.78 16.20
N ARG A 297 13.00 5.44 16.08
CA ARG A 297 11.76 4.68 16.02
C ARG A 297 11.28 4.44 17.45
N THR A 298 10.11 4.99 17.72
CA THR A 298 9.35 4.90 18.97
C THR A 298 9.22 3.44 19.43
N HIS A 299 9.69 3.18 20.65
CA HIS A 299 9.31 2.00 21.42
C HIS A 299 7.79 2.07 21.62
N TYR A 300 7.04 1.04 21.22
CA TYR A 300 5.59 1.01 21.41
C TYR A 300 5.31 0.45 22.81
N ASP A 301 5.03 1.34 23.77
CA ASP A 301 4.59 0.96 25.12
C ASP A 301 3.06 0.70 25.18
N SER A 302 2.34 0.96 24.10
CA SER A 302 0.90 0.69 23.91
C SER A 302 0.58 0.53 22.41
N MET A 303 -0.55 -0.11 22.07
CA MET A 303 -0.95 -0.38 20.68
C MET A 303 -0.81 0.89 19.82
N PRO A 304 -0.30 0.80 18.57
CA PRO A 304 -0.13 1.97 17.72
C PRO A 304 -1.46 2.72 17.59
N GLN A 305 -1.42 4.06 17.66
CA GLN A 305 -2.61 4.93 17.64
C GLN A 305 -3.54 4.68 16.44
N GLU A 306 -3.00 4.13 15.35
CA GLU A 306 -3.75 3.68 14.17
C GLU A 306 -4.77 2.55 14.46
N PHE A 307 -4.63 1.82 15.57
CA PHE A 307 -5.57 0.80 16.05
C PHE A 307 -6.55 1.32 17.12
N MET A 308 -6.25 2.47 17.73
CA MET A 308 -7.14 3.16 18.67
C MET A 308 -8.10 4.03 17.84
N ARG A 309 -9.20 3.43 17.37
CA ARG A 309 -10.24 4.11 16.59
C ARG A 309 -11.04 5.10 17.45
N GLY A 310 -10.42 6.20 17.87
CA GLY A 310 -11.11 7.19 18.69
C GLY A 310 -10.27 8.38 19.14
N GLY A 311 -10.96 9.43 19.62
CA GLY A 311 -10.34 10.60 20.24
C GLY A 311 -9.73 11.59 19.24
N GLY A 312 -10.15 11.52 17.97
CA GLY A 312 -9.49 12.24 16.90
C GLY A 312 -9.34 13.74 17.18
N CYS A 313 -8.25 14.33 16.72
CA CYS A 313 -7.90 15.72 16.99
C CYS A 313 -7.53 16.48 15.71
N PHE A 314 -7.52 17.81 15.81
CA PHE A 314 -7.19 18.74 14.74
C PHE A 314 -5.74 19.23 14.84
N ALA A 315 -5.15 19.57 13.69
CA ALA A 315 -3.89 20.30 13.65
C ALA A 315 -4.08 21.74 14.19
N PRO A 316 -3.03 22.39 14.75
CA PRO A 316 -3.14 23.73 15.35
C PRO A 316 -3.64 24.81 14.38
N ASP A 317 -3.37 24.65 13.10
CA ASP A 317 -3.75 25.55 12.00
C ASP A 317 -5.11 25.23 11.38
N ALA A 318 -5.83 24.22 11.89
CA ALA A 318 -7.19 23.91 11.44
C ALA A 318 -8.12 25.09 11.72
N LEU A 319 -8.78 25.61 10.69
CA LEU A 319 -9.58 26.83 10.77
C LEU A 319 -10.99 26.53 11.26
N LEU A 320 -11.32 26.95 12.47
CA LEU A 320 -12.66 26.89 13.04
C LEU A 320 -13.49 28.09 12.58
N ARG A 321 -14.73 27.84 12.16
CA ARG A 321 -15.67 28.91 11.79
C ARG A 321 -16.31 29.51 13.03
N CYS A 322 -15.83 30.67 13.45
CA CYS A 322 -16.33 31.42 14.58
C CYS A 322 -17.36 32.46 14.14
N VAL A 323 -18.29 32.80 15.04
CA VAL A 323 -19.33 33.80 14.83
C VAL A 323 -19.15 34.93 15.86
N GLY A 324 -18.97 36.15 15.36
CA GLY A 324 -18.84 37.36 16.17
C GLY A 324 -20.16 37.79 16.80
N PRO A 325 -20.13 38.71 17.80
CA PRO A 325 -21.34 39.23 18.45
C PRO A 325 -22.31 39.95 17.49
N ASP A 326 -21.78 40.49 16.40
CA ASP A 326 -22.52 41.15 15.31
C ASP A 326 -23.06 40.18 14.25
N GLY A 327 -22.83 38.87 14.44
CA GLY A 327 -23.20 37.83 13.48
C GLY A 327 -22.20 37.65 12.33
N SER A 328 -21.09 38.40 12.30
CA SER A 328 -20.04 38.22 11.31
C SER A 328 -19.34 36.86 11.49
N GLU A 329 -18.96 36.22 10.38
CA GLU A 329 -18.23 34.95 10.44
C GLU A 329 -16.75 35.16 10.13
N CYS A 330 -15.88 34.53 10.92
CA CYS A 330 -14.45 34.52 10.66
C CYS A 330 -13.86 33.13 10.89
N ASN A 331 -12.75 32.85 10.20
CA ASN A 331 -12.01 31.61 10.35
C ASN A 331 -10.86 31.84 11.33
N VAL A 332 -10.89 31.13 12.46
CA VAL A 332 -9.89 31.23 13.52
C VAL A 332 -9.12 29.92 13.62
N PRO A 333 -7.76 29.92 13.60
CA PRO A 333 -6.99 28.71 13.86
C PRO A 333 -7.39 28.10 15.21
N ILE A 334 -7.59 26.79 15.27
CA ILE A 334 -8.10 26.12 16.48
C ILE A 334 -7.17 26.32 17.69
N SER A 335 -5.87 26.50 17.44
CA SER A 335 -4.88 26.86 18.47
C SER A 335 -5.06 28.24 19.09
N ALA A 336 -5.79 29.15 18.44
CA ALA A 336 -6.07 30.50 18.92
C ALA A 336 -7.48 30.66 19.50
N VAL A 337 -8.31 29.61 19.43
CA VAL A 337 -9.70 29.63 19.92
C VAL A 337 -9.71 29.73 21.43
N GLN A 338 -10.58 30.60 21.95
CA GLN A 338 -10.74 30.83 23.38
C GLN A 338 -12.04 30.22 23.91
N PRO A 339 -12.07 29.79 25.19
CA PRO A 339 -13.30 29.38 25.85
C PRO A 339 -14.36 30.49 25.76
N GLY A 340 -15.61 30.11 25.53
CA GLY A 340 -16.72 31.04 25.31
C GLY A 340 -16.84 31.59 23.87
N SER A 341 -15.88 31.31 22.99
CA SER A 341 -16.02 31.66 21.56
C SER A 341 -17.24 30.98 20.95
N SER A 342 -18.05 31.73 20.21
CA SER A 342 -19.22 31.20 19.50
C SER A 342 -18.79 30.64 18.15
N VAL A 343 -19.22 29.42 17.83
CA VAL A 343 -18.82 28.69 16.61
C VAL A 343 -20.03 28.26 15.81
N ARG A 344 -19.90 28.24 14.49
CA ARG A 344 -20.94 27.74 13.58
C ARG A 344 -21.00 26.21 13.67
N THR A 345 -22.21 25.69 13.81
CA THR A 345 -22.48 24.24 13.88
C THR A 345 -23.09 23.72 12.58
N ALA A 346 -23.11 22.39 12.42
CA ALA A 346 -23.64 21.73 11.22
C ALA A 346 -25.14 21.95 10.99
N SER A 347 -25.92 22.23 12.03
CA SER A 347 -27.35 22.55 11.91
C SER A 347 -27.62 23.93 11.29
N GLY A 348 -26.58 24.76 11.12
CA GLY A 348 -26.70 26.18 10.81
C GLY A 348 -26.79 27.06 12.06
N GLY A 349 -26.92 26.48 13.26
CA GLY A 349 -26.92 27.18 14.54
C GLY A 349 -25.54 27.64 15.00
N THR A 350 -25.44 28.03 16.27
CA THR A 350 -24.17 28.39 16.91
C THR A 350 -24.07 27.75 18.29
N ALA A 351 -22.87 27.32 18.67
CA ALA A 351 -22.59 26.81 20.01
C ALA A 351 -21.36 27.53 20.61
N ALA A 352 -21.35 27.72 21.91
CA ALA A 352 -20.17 28.24 22.60
C ALA A 352 -19.16 27.12 22.88
N VAL A 353 -17.86 27.41 22.72
CA VAL A 353 -16.77 26.51 23.12
C VAL A 353 -16.71 26.44 24.64
N ARG A 354 -17.08 25.30 25.22
CA ARG A 354 -17.00 25.08 26.68
C ARG A 354 -15.57 24.81 27.13
N CYS A 355 -14.84 24.02 26.34
CA CYS A 355 -13.45 23.69 26.63
C CYS A 355 -12.65 23.49 25.35
N VAL A 356 -11.42 24.03 25.31
CA VAL A 356 -10.37 23.64 24.37
C VAL A 356 -9.50 22.59 25.05
N VAL A 357 -9.26 21.47 24.36
CA VAL A 357 -8.46 20.35 24.86
C VAL A 357 -7.20 20.25 24.01
N VAL A 358 -6.04 20.35 24.65
CA VAL A 358 -4.73 20.31 24.02
C VAL A 358 -4.02 19.02 24.44
N SER A 359 -3.76 18.14 23.49
CA SER A 359 -3.09 16.86 23.71
C SER A 359 -1.67 16.90 23.12
N PRO A 360 -0.61 16.62 23.89
CA PRO A 360 0.76 16.65 23.38
C PRO A 360 1.01 15.50 22.40
N CYS A 361 1.81 15.75 21.37
CA CYS A 361 2.26 14.73 20.42
C CYS A 361 3.54 14.07 20.93
N ALA A 362 3.52 12.74 21.13
CA ALA A 362 4.73 11.99 21.46
C ALA A 362 5.81 12.21 20.39
N GLY A 363 7.00 12.68 20.78
CA GLY A 363 8.09 12.99 19.86
C GLY A 363 7.88 14.25 19.00
N GLY A 364 6.87 15.10 19.31
CA GLY A 364 6.63 16.36 18.61
C GLY A 364 6.17 16.21 17.16
N ALA A 365 5.62 15.05 16.80
CA ALA A 365 5.06 14.79 15.48
C ALA A 365 3.77 13.98 15.58
N ALA A 366 2.88 14.17 14.61
CA ALA A 366 1.63 13.41 14.49
C ALA A 366 1.44 12.89 13.06
N VAL A 367 0.95 11.65 12.97
CA VAL A 367 0.41 11.08 11.72
C VAL A 367 -1.01 11.58 11.56
N MET A 368 -1.30 12.19 10.42
CA MET A 368 -2.56 12.86 10.13
C MET A 368 -2.99 12.57 8.70
N SER A 369 -4.24 12.90 8.40
CA SER A 369 -4.74 12.92 7.03
C SER A 369 -4.96 14.36 6.60
N GLN A 370 -4.41 14.73 5.44
CA GLN A 370 -4.72 15.98 4.77
C GLN A 370 -5.83 15.75 3.74
N LEU A 371 -6.96 16.41 3.94
CA LEU A 371 -8.09 16.41 3.01
C LEU A 371 -7.79 17.28 1.78
N PRO A 372 -8.52 17.10 0.66
CA PRO A 372 -8.39 17.96 -0.51
C PRO A 372 -8.62 19.46 -0.23
N SER A 373 -9.41 19.80 0.79
CA SER A 373 -9.61 21.18 1.25
C SER A 373 -8.39 21.80 1.94
N GLY A 374 -7.34 21.01 2.21
CA GLY A 374 -6.16 21.42 2.98
C GLY A 374 -6.27 21.14 4.48
N LEU A 375 -7.47 20.86 5.00
CA LEU A 375 -7.70 20.54 6.41
C LEU A 375 -6.89 19.31 6.83
N CYS A 376 -6.13 19.45 7.92
CA CYS A 376 -5.33 18.38 8.51
C CYS A 376 -5.89 17.99 9.88
N LEU A 377 -6.19 16.70 10.04
CA LEU A 377 -6.73 16.12 11.26
C LEU A 377 -6.29 14.66 11.39
N THR A 378 -6.32 14.11 12.61
CA THR A 378 -5.90 12.72 12.86
C THR A 378 -6.76 11.74 12.06
N GLU A 379 -6.18 10.60 11.69
CA GLU A 379 -6.76 9.64 10.74
C GLU A 379 -8.17 9.15 11.08
N TRP A 380 -8.51 9.07 12.37
CA TRP A 380 -9.77 8.55 12.91
C TRP A 380 -10.71 9.63 13.48
N HIS A 381 -10.53 10.90 13.11
CA HIS A 381 -11.44 11.97 13.55
C HIS A 381 -12.75 11.96 12.74
N PRO A 382 -13.94 11.72 13.34
CA PRO A 382 -15.19 11.66 12.57
C PRO A 382 -15.53 13.01 11.94
N LEU A 383 -15.75 13.00 10.62
CA LEU A 383 -16.23 14.16 9.86
C LEU A 383 -17.40 13.77 8.96
N MET A 384 -18.19 14.74 8.55
CA MET A 384 -19.28 14.54 7.61
C MET A 384 -18.85 14.94 6.19
N ASP A 385 -18.99 14.04 5.23
CA ASP A 385 -18.65 14.31 3.84
C ASP A 385 -19.73 15.12 3.11
N GLN A 386 -19.51 15.42 1.82
CA GLN A 386 -20.45 16.20 0.99
C GLN A 386 -21.81 15.51 0.77
N ARG A 387 -21.92 14.20 1.07
CA ARG A 387 -23.16 13.43 0.97
C ARG A 387 -23.91 13.37 2.30
N GLY A 388 -23.38 13.98 3.36
CA GLY A 388 -23.95 13.91 4.70
C GLY A 388 -23.58 12.62 5.45
N GLU A 389 -22.62 11.84 4.95
CA GLU A 389 -22.21 10.58 5.59
C GLU A 389 -21.00 10.80 6.52
N TRP A 390 -21.02 10.15 7.68
CA TRP A 390 -19.87 10.14 8.59
C TRP A 390 -18.73 9.31 8.01
N ARG A 391 -17.53 9.89 7.92
CA ARG A 391 -16.32 9.31 7.34
C ARG A 391 -15.11 9.61 8.20
N PHE A 392 -14.07 8.80 8.04
CA PHE A 392 -12.76 9.07 8.62
C PHE A 392 -11.83 9.74 7.60
N PRO A 393 -10.98 10.70 8.01
CA PRO A 393 -10.01 11.39 7.20
C PRO A 393 -9.11 10.47 6.38
N ILE A 394 -8.68 9.33 6.93
CA ILE A 394 -7.85 8.34 6.21
C ILE A 394 -8.53 7.78 4.95
N MET A 395 -9.86 7.76 4.93
CA MET A 395 -10.64 7.29 3.79
C MET A 395 -10.60 8.32 2.65
N LEU A 396 -10.64 9.61 2.99
CA LEU A 396 -10.84 10.72 2.05
C LEU A 396 -9.55 11.43 1.64
N GLY A 397 -8.59 11.53 2.56
CA GLY A 397 -7.37 12.32 2.40
C GLY A 397 -6.15 11.49 2.01
N ARG A 398 -5.00 12.17 2.04
CA ARG A 398 -3.66 11.57 1.98
C ARG A 398 -3.03 11.56 3.36
N GLN A 399 -2.34 10.48 3.72
CA GLN A 399 -1.57 10.43 4.96
C GLN A 399 -0.38 11.39 4.88
N VAL A 400 -0.17 12.16 5.95
CA VAL A 400 0.94 13.09 6.13
C VAL A 400 1.48 12.98 7.55
N THR A 401 2.79 13.08 7.72
CA THR A 401 3.41 13.25 9.04
C THR A 401 3.78 14.71 9.22
N ARG A 402 3.27 15.36 10.27
CA ARG A 402 3.56 16.76 10.57
C ARG A 402 4.34 16.88 11.88
N ARG A 403 5.37 17.73 11.90
CA ARG A 403 6.05 18.16 13.13
C ARG A 403 5.20 19.21 13.82
N ILE A 404 4.37 18.77 14.77
CA ILE A 404 3.49 19.62 15.57
C ILE A 404 3.59 19.16 17.03
N PRO A 405 3.73 20.10 17.99
CA PRO A 405 3.95 19.74 19.39
C PRO A 405 2.68 19.22 20.07
N ALA A 406 1.50 19.61 19.57
CA ALA A 406 0.22 19.22 20.13
C ALA A 406 -0.89 19.21 19.07
N VAL A 407 -1.95 18.46 19.36
CA VAL A 407 -3.21 18.42 18.62
C VAL A 407 -4.36 18.91 19.50
N TYR A 408 -5.43 19.38 18.87
CA TYR A 408 -6.51 20.11 19.54
C TYR A 408 -7.84 19.40 19.36
N ASN A 409 -8.70 19.46 20.36
CA ASN A 409 -10.11 19.07 20.27
C ASN A 409 -10.97 20.04 21.10
N LEU A 410 -12.28 19.99 20.92
CA LEU A 410 -13.23 20.91 21.54
C LEU A 410 -14.27 20.13 22.33
N VAL A 411 -14.79 20.77 23.38
CA VAL A 411 -16.07 20.45 23.99
C VAL A 411 -16.96 21.66 23.74
N LEU A 412 -18.08 21.46 23.06
CA LEU A 412 -19.08 22.51 22.85
C LEU A 412 -20.14 22.47 23.96
N THR A 413 -20.92 23.54 24.06
CA THR A 413 -22.06 23.63 24.99
C THR A 413 -23.31 22.93 24.46
N ALA A 414 -23.43 22.77 23.14
CA ALA A 414 -24.53 22.11 22.46
C ALA A 414 -24.08 21.61 21.07
N GLU A 415 -24.87 20.72 20.47
CA GLU A 415 -24.75 20.12 19.12
C GLU A 415 -23.48 19.30 18.84
N HIS A 416 -22.32 19.76 19.31
CA HIS A 416 -21.04 19.06 19.23
C HIS A 416 -20.57 18.68 17.81
N VAL A 417 -21.09 19.35 16.78
CA VAL A 417 -20.59 19.24 15.39
C VAL A 417 -20.19 20.62 14.88
N ALA A 418 -18.88 20.89 14.87
CA ALA A 418 -18.30 22.17 14.49
C ALA A 418 -17.91 22.22 13.01
N ILE A 419 -18.00 23.39 12.38
CA ILE A 419 -17.47 23.59 11.02
C ILE A 419 -15.98 23.94 11.10
N VAL A 420 -15.13 23.00 10.68
CA VAL A 420 -13.66 23.15 10.68
C VAL A 420 -13.12 22.96 9.27
N GLY A 421 -12.39 23.93 8.74
CA GLY A 421 -11.89 23.91 7.35
C GLY A 421 -13.01 23.79 6.31
N GLY A 422 -14.22 24.27 6.64
CA GLY A 422 -15.42 24.12 5.82
C GLY A 422 -16.09 22.74 5.89
N VAL A 423 -15.62 21.84 6.76
CA VAL A 423 -16.13 20.47 6.90
C VAL A 423 -16.79 20.30 8.28
N PRO A 424 -18.00 19.73 8.39
CA PRO A 424 -18.59 19.39 9.68
C PRO A 424 -17.80 18.27 10.37
N CYS A 425 -17.34 18.52 11.59
CA CYS A 425 -16.48 17.60 12.35
C CYS A 425 -17.05 17.38 13.76
N ALA A 426 -17.03 16.14 14.24
CA ALA A 426 -17.50 15.83 15.59
C ALA A 426 -16.52 16.35 16.65
N THR A 427 -17.06 16.87 17.74
CA THR A 427 -16.30 17.31 18.92
C THR A 427 -16.54 16.35 20.08
N LEU A 428 -15.79 16.46 21.18
CA LEU A 428 -15.90 15.51 22.30
C LEU A 428 -17.28 15.55 22.95
N GLY A 429 -17.78 14.37 23.34
CA GLY A 429 -19.04 14.20 24.04
C GLY A 429 -20.27 14.48 23.18
N HIS A 430 -20.21 14.17 21.89
CA HIS A 430 -21.23 14.57 20.92
C HIS A 430 -22.58 13.84 21.03
N GLY A 431 -22.66 12.70 21.70
CA GLY A 431 -23.89 11.93 21.90
C GLY A 431 -24.48 11.32 20.63
N ILE A 432 -23.70 11.24 19.54
CA ILE A 432 -24.15 10.74 18.24
C ILE A 432 -23.78 9.27 18.11
N GLU A 433 -24.77 8.44 17.82
CA GLU A 433 -24.56 7.02 17.54
C GLU A 433 -24.26 6.79 16.06
N GLY A 434 -23.54 5.70 15.79
CA GLY A 434 -23.29 5.25 14.42
C GLY A 434 -21.95 4.55 14.27
N PRO A 435 -21.75 3.83 13.15
CA PRO A 435 -20.58 2.97 12.95
C PRO A 435 -19.23 3.72 12.83
N VAL A 436 -19.27 5.02 12.54
CA VAL A 436 -18.07 5.87 12.37
C VAL A 436 -17.93 6.87 13.51
N VAL A 437 -19.01 7.61 13.77
CA VAL A 437 -18.99 8.70 14.75
C VAL A 437 -19.24 8.21 16.17
N GLY A 438 -19.99 7.12 16.34
CA GLY A 438 -20.30 6.56 17.66
C GLY A 438 -19.06 5.96 18.32
N HIS A 439 -18.85 6.31 19.59
CA HIS A 439 -17.78 5.74 20.39
C HIS A 439 -18.16 5.70 21.88
N PRO A 440 -17.93 4.58 22.61
CA PRO A 440 -18.37 4.41 24.00
C PRO A 440 -17.78 5.45 24.97
N PHE A 441 -16.54 5.89 24.71
CA PHE A 441 -15.87 6.94 25.49
C PHE A 441 -15.94 8.36 24.87
N TRP A 442 -15.35 8.57 23.68
CA TRP A 442 -15.21 9.90 23.06
C TRP A 442 -16.52 10.58 22.67
N GLY A 443 -17.56 9.79 22.39
CA GLY A 443 -18.86 10.29 22.00
C GLY A 443 -19.83 10.49 23.15
N THR A 444 -19.47 10.14 24.39
CA THR A 444 -20.40 10.17 25.53
C THR A 444 -19.96 11.19 26.59
N SER A 445 -20.75 11.34 27.66
CA SER A 445 -20.35 12.19 28.79
C SER A 445 -19.11 11.67 29.51
N ALA A 446 -18.68 10.42 29.29
CA ALA A 446 -17.52 9.83 29.96
C ALA A 446 -16.23 10.65 29.73
N VAL A 447 -15.99 11.11 28.50
CA VAL A 447 -14.82 11.98 28.22
C VAL A 447 -14.98 13.35 28.89
N ILE A 448 -16.21 13.89 28.96
CA ILE A 448 -16.47 15.17 29.63
C ILE A 448 -16.24 15.03 31.15
N ASP A 449 -16.69 13.93 31.75
CA ASP A 449 -16.56 13.67 33.17
C ASP A 449 -15.10 13.41 33.58
N LEU A 450 -14.29 12.84 32.69
CA LEU A 450 -12.84 12.80 32.86
C LEU A 450 -12.23 14.21 32.80
N LEU A 451 -12.60 15.01 31.79
CA LEU A 451 -12.08 16.38 31.63
C LEU A 451 -12.48 17.28 32.79
N LYS A 452 -13.67 17.12 33.39
CA LYS A 452 -14.12 17.86 34.58
C LYS A 452 -13.18 17.72 35.78
N GLN A 453 -12.43 16.63 35.86
CA GLN A 453 -11.48 16.36 36.95
C GLN A 453 -10.12 17.03 36.70
N HIS A 454 -9.90 17.60 35.51
CA HIS A 454 -8.65 18.24 35.12
C HIS A 454 -8.62 19.71 35.58
N GLU A 455 -7.47 20.19 36.08
CA GLU A 455 -7.32 21.55 36.65
C GLU A 455 -7.73 22.66 35.66
N GLY A 456 -7.45 22.46 34.37
CA GLY A 456 -7.79 23.39 33.29
C GLY A 456 -9.28 23.51 32.94
N TRP A 457 -10.15 22.64 33.46
CA TRP A 457 -11.57 22.59 33.08
C TRP A 457 -12.36 23.83 33.52
N ALA A 458 -12.09 24.34 34.71
CA ALA A 458 -12.75 25.53 35.24
C ALA A 458 -12.50 26.75 34.34
N ALA A 459 -11.27 26.89 33.83
CA ALA A 459 -10.88 27.92 32.86
C ALA A 459 -11.34 27.61 31.42
N GLY A 460 -11.85 26.41 31.14
CA GLY A 460 -12.22 25.96 29.80
C GLY A 460 -11.02 25.66 28.90
N HIS A 461 -9.83 25.44 29.45
CA HIS A 461 -8.62 25.18 28.68
C HIS A 461 -7.82 24.05 29.33
N CYS A 462 -8.01 22.82 28.85
CA CYS A 462 -7.34 21.63 29.37
C CYS A 462 -6.09 21.31 28.55
N VAL A 463 -4.91 21.50 29.15
CA VAL A 463 -3.63 21.05 28.58
C VAL A 463 -3.23 19.75 29.26
N LEU A 464 -3.24 18.65 28.52
CA LEU A 464 -2.97 17.33 29.07
C LEU A 464 -1.46 17.08 29.17
N SER A 465 -1.01 16.34 30.20
CA SER A 465 0.38 15.91 30.34
C SER A 465 0.74 14.75 29.40
N GLU A 466 -0.25 13.98 28.98
CA GLU A 466 -0.12 12.83 28.08
C GLU A 466 -1.27 12.85 27.06
N PRO A 467 -1.15 12.14 25.92
CA PRO A 467 -2.25 11.99 24.98
C PRO A 467 -3.51 11.46 25.68
N LEU A 468 -4.67 12.06 25.41
CA LEU A 468 -5.93 11.59 25.95
C LEU A 468 -6.18 10.15 25.49
N ARG A 469 -6.48 9.24 26.42
CA ARG A 469 -6.79 7.83 26.14
C ARG A 469 -8.16 7.48 26.68
N ALA A 470 -8.91 6.66 25.93
CA ALA A 470 -10.09 6.01 26.47
C ALA A 470 -9.63 5.05 27.58
N ARG A 471 -10.25 5.14 28.75
CA ARG A 471 -9.99 4.28 29.91
C ARG A 471 -11.18 3.38 30.17
#